data_AF-A0A0S7B5Q2-F1
#
_entry.id   AF-A0A0S7B5Q2-F1
#
_cell.length_a   1.000
_cell.length_b   1.000
_cell.length_c   1.000
_cell.angle_alpha   90.00
_cell.angle_beta   90.00
_cell.angle_gamma   90.00
#
_symmetry.space_group_name_H-M   'P 1'
#
loop_
_entity.id
_entity.type
_entity.pdbx_description
1 polymer ?
#
loop_
_entity_poly.entity_id
_entity_poly.type
_entity_poly.pdbx_seq_one_letter_code
_entity_poly.pdbx_strand_id
1 'polypeptide(L)'
;MFFENLLPALAWLASAAIPVLVLWRRKQPRGGLIVWSLLAGLLMCAAFWMANNHPDLNNWTAWQSTLMRWSTFGLAPTLAVACIARLLGPPVGSSRTILNALAALGLALLLALQMFFTSLWDVATDGIGEPLLLWVVNLAALLSALALLFRAPGARKAWALILLVGLPLLMAASARLASRPPGQEWGYMPGVLTERSAAVIDDAIQRYHARQGRYPAQLSDLTPRDLLFLPRQYILPGWEWCFAGGAGGFRFGYMDREYFSSPREVKIVSEAGALSVPAWNCPLEEVSDGLAP
;
A
#
# COMPACT_ATOMS: atom_id res chain seq x y z
N MET A 1 -0.37 -19.53 -17.76
CA MET A 1 -0.34 -18.28 -16.97
C MET A 1 0.17 -18.41 -15.54
N PHE A 2 -0.48 -19.11 -14.58
CA PHE A 2 0.01 -19.12 -13.17
C PHE A 2 1.43 -19.74 -13.00
N PHE A 3 1.72 -20.82 -13.72
CA PHE A 3 3.03 -21.50 -13.67
C PHE A 3 4.17 -20.79 -14.41
N GLU A 4 3.87 -19.99 -15.44
CA GLU A 4 4.89 -19.26 -16.21
C GLU A 4 5.51 -18.12 -15.40
N ASN A 5 4.77 -17.57 -14.43
CA ASN A 5 5.27 -16.53 -13.53
C ASN A 5 5.92 -17.10 -12.26
N LEU A 6 5.64 -18.36 -11.91
CA LEU A 6 6.14 -19.00 -10.69
C LEU A 6 7.63 -19.29 -10.74
N LEU A 7 8.12 -19.81 -11.87
CA LEU A 7 9.52 -20.18 -12.07
C LEU A 7 10.49 -18.99 -12.00
N PRO A 8 10.25 -17.86 -12.69
CA PRO A 8 11.08 -16.67 -12.53
C PRO A 8 10.98 -16.09 -11.12
N ALA A 9 9.80 -16.09 -10.48
CA ALA A 9 9.66 -15.62 -9.10
C ALA A 9 10.50 -16.45 -8.11
N LEU A 10 10.55 -17.78 -8.26
CA LEU A 10 11.40 -18.67 -7.45
C LEU A 10 12.90 -18.46 -7.72
N ALA A 11 13.30 -18.26 -8.99
CA ALA A 11 14.68 -17.94 -9.34
C ALA A 11 15.13 -16.58 -8.78
N TRP A 12 14.22 -15.61 -8.70
CA TRP A 12 14.47 -14.30 -8.10
C TRP A 12 14.49 -14.32 -6.57
N LEU A 13 13.62 -15.11 -5.92
CA LEU A 13 13.72 -15.37 -4.48
C LEU A 13 15.03 -16.08 -4.12
N ALA A 14 15.46 -17.04 -4.93
CA ALA A 14 16.76 -17.70 -4.76
C ALA A 14 17.92 -16.70 -4.91
N SER A 15 17.88 -15.81 -5.91
CA SER A 15 18.92 -14.80 -6.12
C SER A 15 18.89 -13.65 -5.12
N ALA A 16 17.76 -13.35 -4.48
CA ALA A 16 17.70 -12.45 -3.30
C ALA A 16 18.18 -13.14 -2.02
N ALA A 17 17.93 -14.46 -1.87
CA ALA A 17 18.39 -15.25 -0.74
C ALA A 17 19.91 -15.51 -0.77
N ILE A 18 20.51 -15.60 -1.96
CA ILE A 18 21.96 -15.83 -2.14
C ILE A 18 22.83 -14.75 -1.48
N PRO A 19 22.65 -13.43 -1.69
CA PRO A 19 23.43 -12.40 -1.00
C PRO A 19 23.22 -12.45 0.52
N VAL A 20 22.01 -12.72 0.99
CA VAL A 20 21.72 -12.90 2.43
C VAL A 20 22.49 -14.10 3.00
N LEU A 21 22.50 -15.24 2.32
CA LEU A 21 23.23 -16.45 2.72
C LEU A 21 24.76 -16.27 2.61
N VAL A 22 25.25 -15.62 1.57
CA VAL A 22 26.68 -15.35 1.33
C VAL A 22 27.24 -14.38 2.38
N LEU A 23 26.47 -13.35 2.74
CA LEU A 23 26.85 -12.40 3.79
C LEU A 23 26.68 -12.97 5.20
N TRP A 24 25.69 -13.84 5.42
CA TRP A 24 25.56 -14.59 6.67
C TRP A 24 26.76 -15.53 6.90
N ARG A 25 27.31 -16.10 5.82
CA ARG A 25 28.56 -16.88 5.86
C ARG A 25 29.81 -16.04 6.10
N ARG A 26 29.86 -14.78 5.65
CA ARG A 26 31.01 -13.89 5.90
C ARG A 26 30.92 -13.36 7.34
N LYS A 27 31.71 -13.97 8.23
CA LYS A 27 31.88 -13.80 9.70
C LYS A 27 31.95 -12.37 10.32
N GLN A 28 31.53 -11.29 9.67
CA GLN A 28 31.44 -9.95 10.28
C GLN A 28 29.99 -9.42 10.37
N PRO A 29 29.17 -9.98 11.27
CA PRO A 29 27.78 -9.60 11.45
C PRO A 29 27.60 -8.30 12.25
N ARG A 30 28.56 -7.39 12.39
CA ARG A 30 28.38 -6.27 13.35
C ARG A 30 27.75 -5.00 12.75
N GLY A 31 27.99 -4.67 11.48
CA GLY A 31 27.44 -3.46 10.84
C GLY A 31 26.35 -3.70 9.79
N GLY A 32 26.41 -4.81 9.05
CA GLY A 32 25.63 -4.94 7.80
C GLY A 32 24.11 -4.94 7.97
N LEU A 33 23.56 -5.51 9.04
CA LEU A 33 22.10 -5.75 9.11
C LEU A 33 21.29 -4.47 9.35
N ILE A 34 21.82 -3.50 10.11
CA ILE A 34 21.16 -2.20 10.25
C ILE A 34 21.12 -1.50 8.89
N VAL A 35 22.22 -1.52 8.14
CA VAL A 35 22.29 -0.95 6.79
C VAL A 35 21.28 -1.63 5.86
N TRP A 36 21.14 -2.95 5.92
CA TRP A 36 20.15 -3.68 5.12
C TRP A 36 18.71 -3.42 5.56
N SER A 37 18.43 -3.30 6.85
CA SER A 37 17.09 -2.93 7.33
C SER A 37 16.71 -1.52 6.93
N LEU A 38 17.65 -0.58 7.00
CA LEU A 38 17.47 0.79 6.50
C LEU A 38 17.27 0.79 4.98
N LEU A 39 18.07 0.02 4.24
CA LEU A 39 17.91 -0.10 2.79
C LEU A 39 16.56 -0.72 2.42
N ALA A 40 16.14 -1.79 3.11
CA ALA A 40 14.84 -2.41 2.89
C ALA A 40 13.70 -1.46 3.23
N GLY A 41 13.78 -0.75 4.36
CA GLY A 41 12.81 0.29 4.71
C GLY A 41 12.76 1.41 3.67
N LEU A 42 13.92 1.85 3.17
CA LEU A 42 14.01 2.87 2.12
C LEU A 42 13.43 2.36 0.79
N LEU A 43 13.70 1.11 0.41
CA LEU A 43 13.11 0.47 -0.77
C LEU A 43 11.59 0.33 -0.62
N MET A 44 11.08 -0.01 0.57
CA MET A 44 9.64 -0.05 0.85
C MET A 44 9.02 1.34 0.75
N CYS A 45 9.65 2.36 1.34
CA CYS A 45 9.18 3.74 1.23
C CYS A 45 9.20 4.23 -0.23
N ALA A 46 10.25 3.91 -0.99
CA ALA A 46 10.36 4.25 -2.40
C ALA A 46 9.29 3.52 -3.24
N ALA A 47 9.07 2.22 -3.02
CA ALA A 47 8.04 1.45 -3.70
C ALA A 47 6.63 1.99 -3.38
N PHE A 48 6.37 2.28 -2.11
CA PHE A 48 5.12 2.90 -1.66
C PHE A 48 4.93 4.28 -2.30
N TRP A 49 5.97 5.11 -2.32
CA TRP A 49 5.93 6.44 -2.93
C TRP A 49 5.71 6.36 -4.44
N MET A 50 6.40 5.46 -5.15
CA MET A 50 6.23 5.27 -6.60
C MET A 50 4.81 4.80 -6.94
N ALA A 51 4.31 3.76 -6.24
CA ALA A 51 2.94 3.28 -6.42
C ALA A 51 1.90 4.38 -6.17
N ASN A 52 2.18 5.26 -5.19
CA ASN A 52 1.28 6.33 -4.76
C ASN A 52 1.47 7.69 -5.44
N ASN A 53 2.49 7.90 -6.28
CA ASN A 53 2.64 9.16 -7.02
C ASN A 53 2.69 8.99 -8.53
N HIS A 54 3.02 7.79 -9.03
CA HIS A 54 3.14 7.52 -10.46
C HIS A 54 2.29 6.30 -10.82
N PRO A 55 0.97 6.44 -10.93
CA PRO A 55 0.08 5.32 -11.24
C PRO A 55 0.32 4.78 -12.66
N ASP A 56 0.89 5.58 -13.55
CA ASP A 56 1.30 5.17 -14.89
C ASP A 56 2.44 4.15 -14.86
N LEU A 57 3.26 4.18 -13.79
CA LEU A 57 4.26 3.14 -13.50
C LEU A 57 3.62 1.89 -12.89
N ASN A 58 2.32 1.88 -12.60
CA ASN A 58 1.60 0.68 -12.17
C ASN A 58 1.15 -0.18 -13.37
N ASN A 59 1.22 0.35 -14.60
CA ASN A 59 1.15 -0.44 -15.84
C ASN A 59 2.40 -1.29 -16.10
N TRP A 60 3.33 -1.29 -15.15
CA TRP A 60 4.42 -2.23 -15.10
C TRP A 60 3.87 -3.66 -15.20
N THR A 61 4.45 -4.39 -16.15
CA THR A 61 4.15 -5.80 -16.42
C THR A 61 3.97 -6.59 -15.12
N ALA A 62 2.98 -7.50 -15.08
CA ALA A 62 2.55 -8.22 -13.87
C ALA A 62 3.70 -8.82 -13.03
N TRP A 63 4.84 -9.14 -13.63
CA TRP A 63 6.02 -9.64 -12.92
C TRP A 63 6.74 -8.58 -12.05
N GLN A 64 6.72 -7.30 -12.41
CA GLN A 64 7.36 -6.24 -11.63
C GLN A 64 6.55 -5.86 -10.39
N SER A 65 5.23 -5.78 -10.50
CA SER A 65 4.34 -5.61 -9.35
C SER A 65 4.43 -6.82 -8.40
N THR A 66 4.55 -8.02 -8.98
CA THR A 66 4.84 -9.25 -8.25
C THR A 66 6.18 -9.14 -7.52
N LEU A 67 7.30 -8.78 -8.17
CA LEU A 67 8.60 -8.59 -7.51
C LEU A 67 8.56 -7.56 -6.37
N MET A 68 7.89 -6.43 -6.55
CA MET A 68 7.72 -5.44 -5.49
C MET A 68 6.94 -6.01 -4.30
N ARG A 69 5.88 -6.79 -4.55
CA ARG A 69 5.13 -7.48 -3.50
C ARG A 69 5.98 -8.55 -2.82
N TRP A 70 6.69 -9.41 -3.56
CA TRP A 70 7.53 -10.46 -2.96
C TRP A 70 8.72 -9.93 -2.18
N SER A 71 9.38 -8.88 -2.67
CA SER A 71 10.44 -8.22 -1.91
C SER A 71 9.89 -7.59 -0.63
N THR A 72 8.73 -6.94 -0.69
CA THR A 72 8.13 -6.28 0.47
C THR A 72 7.58 -7.29 1.50
N PHE A 73 6.83 -8.29 1.07
CA PHE A 73 6.17 -9.27 1.95
C PHE A 73 7.05 -10.46 2.31
N GLY A 74 8.15 -10.71 1.58
CA GLY A 74 9.12 -11.76 1.88
C GLY A 74 10.36 -11.24 2.61
N LEU A 75 11.02 -10.19 2.10
CA LEU A 75 12.28 -9.69 2.67
C LEU A 75 12.04 -8.89 3.96
N ALA A 76 10.99 -8.09 4.05
CA ALA A 76 10.75 -7.28 5.25
C ALA A 76 10.51 -8.13 6.52
N PRO A 77 9.63 -9.16 6.53
CA PRO A 77 9.48 -9.99 7.71
C PRO A 77 10.73 -10.82 8.03
N THR A 78 11.46 -11.31 7.03
CA THR A 78 12.73 -12.02 7.27
C THR A 78 13.81 -11.10 7.85
N LEU A 79 13.89 -9.85 7.40
CA LEU A 79 14.80 -8.84 7.97
C LEU A 79 14.37 -8.40 9.37
N ALA A 80 13.07 -8.23 9.63
CA ALA A 80 12.55 -7.93 10.95
C ALA A 80 12.90 -9.04 11.94
N VAL A 81 12.74 -10.30 11.52
CA VAL A 81 13.11 -11.48 12.30
C VAL A 81 14.62 -11.54 12.50
N ALA A 82 15.41 -11.20 11.49
CA ALA A 82 16.87 -11.16 11.63
C ALA A 82 17.34 -10.04 12.57
N CYS A 83 16.64 -8.90 12.61
CA CYS A 83 16.85 -7.84 13.62
C CYS A 83 16.54 -8.37 15.02
N ILE A 84 15.42 -9.07 15.18
CA ILE A 84 15.01 -9.65 16.47
C ILE A 84 15.97 -10.75 16.91
N ALA A 85 16.40 -11.63 16.00
CA ALA A 85 17.41 -12.64 16.32
C ALA A 85 18.73 -12.00 16.80
N ARG A 86 19.08 -10.80 16.33
CA ARG A 86 20.25 -10.04 16.81
C ARG A 86 20.03 -9.35 18.15
N LEU A 87 18.83 -8.84 18.45
CA LEU A 87 18.48 -8.40 19.81
C LEU A 87 18.73 -9.50 20.84
N LEU A 88 18.52 -10.73 20.39
CA LEU A 88 18.55 -11.93 21.19
C LEU A 88 19.92 -12.64 21.16
N GLY A 89 20.98 -11.98 20.67
CA GLY A 89 22.37 -12.45 20.69
C GLY A 89 23.07 -12.29 22.05
N PRO A 90 24.39 -12.56 22.16
CA PRO A 90 25.17 -12.18 23.34
C PRO A 90 25.08 -10.66 23.56
N PRO A 91 25.13 -10.17 24.81
CA PRO A 91 24.85 -8.77 25.15
C PRO A 91 25.75 -7.84 24.34
N VAL A 92 25.16 -7.25 23.29
CA VAL A 92 25.71 -6.10 22.62
C VAL A 92 25.21 -4.91 23.44
N GLY A 93 26.07 -3.96 23.80
CA GLY A 93 25.73 -2.90 24.77
C GLY A 93 24.34 -2.28 24.58
N SER A 94 23.70 -1.87 25.70
CA SER A 94 22.30 -1.43 25.82
C SER A 94 21.75 -0.65 24.62
N SER A 95 22.49 0.35 24.13
CA SER A 95 22.08 1.20 22.99
C SER A 95 21.80 0.43 21.69
N ARG A 96 22.56 -0.62 21.39
CA ARG A 96 22.35 -1.42 20.16
C ARG A 96 21.12 -2.32 20.26
N THR A 97 20.79 -2.77 21.47
CA THR A 97 19.55 -3.51 21.72
C THR A 97 18.35 -2.59 21.50
N ILE A 98 18.37 -1.36 21.99
CA ILE A 98 17.27 -0.43 21.75
C ILE A 98 17.09 -0.16 20.24
N LEU A 99 18.18 0.13 19.53
CA LEU A 99 18.12 0.41 18.08
C LEU A 99 17.55 -0.75 17.25
N ASN A 100 17.97 -1.99 17.53
CA ASN A 100 17.47 -3.15 16.80
C ASN A 100 15.98 -3.40 17.08
N ALA A 101 15.49 -3.06 18.28
CA ALA A 101 14.10 -3.23 18.68
C ALA A 101 13.22 -2.20 17.96
N LEU A 102 13.68 -0.95 17.92
CA LEU A 102 13.03 0.11 17.15
C LEU A 102 13.02 -0.21 15.65
N ALA A 103 14.11 -0.73 15.10
CA ALA A 103 14.17 -1.14 13.70
C ALA A 103 13.18 -2.28 13.39
N ALA A 104 13.10 -3.29 14.25
CA ALA A 104 12.15 -4.39 14.10
C ALA A 104 10.70 -3.92 14.19
N LEU A 105 10.39 -3.04 15.15
CA LEU A 105 9.06 -2.46 15.31
C LEU A 105 8.68 -1.60 14.09
N GLY A 106 9.61 -0.76 13.61
CA GLY A 106 9.41 0.06 12.42
C GLY A 106 9.14 -0.79 11.19
N LEU A 107 9.89 -1.88 10.97
CA LEU A 107 9.64 -2.81 9.87
C LEU A 107 8.29 -3.53 10.00
N ALA A 108 7.91 -3.96 11.20
CA ALA A 108 6.61 -4.59 11.43
C ALA A 108 5.44 -3.62 11.16
N LEU A 109 5.57 -2.35 11.58
CA LEU A 109 4.58 -1.32 11.31
C LEU A 109 4.50 -0.98 9.81
N LEU A 110 5.63 -0.86 9.13
CA LEU A 110 5.67 -0.65 7.68
C LEU A 110 5.02 -1.82 6.93
N LEU A 111 5.26 -3.06 7.36
CA LEU A 111 4.61 -4.23 6.78
C LEU A 111 3.09 -4.21 7.00
N ALA A 112 2.65 -3.82 8.21
CA ALA A 112 1.22 -3.69 8.53
C ALA A 112 0.54 -2.62 7.68
N LEU A 113 1.20 -1.46 7.51
CA LEU A 113 0.73 -0.38 6.64
C LEU A 113 0.65 -0.83 5.18
N GLN A 114 1.66 -1.54 4.69
CA GLN A 114 1.64 -2.09 3.34
C GLN A 114 0.53 -3.12 3.15
N MET A 115 0.32 -4.00 4.13
CA MET A 115 -0.77 -4.96 4.13
C MET A 115 -2.12 -4.24 4.06
N PHE A 116 -2.31 -3.20 4.89
CA PHE A 116 -3.52 -2.37 4.87
C PHE A 116 -3.81 -1.82 3.47
N PHE A 117 -2.86 -1.13 2.85
CA PHE A 117 -3.08 -0.56 1.51
C PHE A 117 -3.23 -1.63 0.44
N THR A 118 -2.51 -2.74 0.54
CA THR A 118 -2.63 -3.82 -0.45
C THR A 118 -4.01 -4.49 -0.35
N SER A 119 -4.50 -4.77 0.86
CA SER A 119 -5.85 -5.26 1.09
C SER A 119 -6.91 -4.25 0.65
N LEU A 120 -6.68 -2.95 0.89
CA LEU A 120 -7.57 -1.90 0.42
C LEU A 120 -7.75 -1.96 -1.11
N TRP A 121 -6.64 -2.07 -1.83
CA TRP A 121 -6.67 -2.18 -3.29
C TRP A 121 -7.24 -3.51 -3.76
N ASP A 122 -6.98 -4.60 -3.04
CA ASP A 122 -7.52 -5.92 -3.34
C ASP A 122 -9.05 -5.92 -3.27
N VAL A 123 -9.61 -5.33 -2.20
CA VAL A 123 -11.06 -5.12 -2.04
C VAL A 123 -11.62 -4.24 -3.16
N ALA A 124 -10.88 -3.21 -3.57
CA ALA A 124 -11.29 -2.38 -4.69
C ALA A 124 -11.31 -3.17 -6.00
N THR A 125 -10.42 -4.14 -6.21
CA THR A 125 -10.31 -4.88 -7.48
C THR A 125 -11.11 -6.16 -7.55
N ASP A 126 -10.82 -7.19 -6.74
CA ASP A 126 -11.42 -8.52 -6.88
C ASP A 126 -11.47 -9.33 -5.56
N GLY A 127 -10.69 -8.93 -4.54
CA GLY A 127 -10.62 -9.58 -3.23
C GLY A 127 -9.84 -10.89 -3.20
N ILE A 128 -9.11 -11.26 -4.26
CA ILE A 128 -8.44 -12.58 -4.38
C ILE A 128 -7.01 -12.55 -3.82
N GLY A 129 -6.35 -11.39 -3.83
CA GLY A 129 -4.97 -11.24 -3.39
C GLY A 129 -4.80 -11.29 -1.87
N GLU A 130 -5.79 -10.88 -1.08
CA GLU A 130 -5.71 -10.84 0.39
C GLU A 130 -5.42 -12.22 1.00
N PRO A 131 -6.16 -13.30 0.67
CA PRO A 131 -5.85 -14.65 1.18
C PRO A 131 -4.43 -15.11 0.85
N LEU A 132 -3.95 -14.84 -0.38
CA LEU A 132 -2.61 -15.22 -0.81
C LEU A 132 -1.54 -14.49 0.01
N LEU A 133 -1.71 -13.19 0.21
CA LEU A 133 -0.78 -12.36 0.99
C LEU A 133 -0.73 -12.78 2.46
N LEU A 134 -1.89 -13.02 3.07
CA LEU A 134 -1.96 -13.57 4.44
C LEU A 134 -1.23 -14.91 4.53
N TRP A 135 -1.39 -15.78 3.53
CA TRP A 135 -0.71 -17.08 3.50
C TRP A 135 0.82 -16.93 3.44
N VAL A 136 1.32 -16.04 2.57
CA VAL A 136 2.76 -15.77 2.43
C VAL A 136 3.34 -15.19 3.73
N VAL A 137 2.67 -14.21 4.34
CA VAL A 137 3.16 -13.61 5.58
C VAL A 137 3.11 -14.59 6.75
N ASN A 138 2.05 -15.40 6.85
CA ASN A 138 1.93 -16.43 7.88
C ASN A 138 3.02 -17.51 7.73
N LEU A 139 3.31 -17.93 6.51
CA LEU A 139 4.41 -18.87 6.24
C LEU A 139 5.77 -18.25 6.63
N ALA A 140 6.02 -16.99 6.25
CA ALA A 140 7.24 -16.28 6.60
C ALA A 140 7.39 -16.13 8.13
N ALA A 141 6.31 -15.78 8.82
CA ALA A 141 6.26 -15.68 10.29
C ALA A 141 6.55 -17.03 10.96
N LEU A 142 5.94 -18.11 10.45
CA LEU A 142 6.14 -19.48 10.93
C LEU A 142 7.60 -19.92 10.79
N LEU A 143 8.16 -19.83 9.58
CA LEU A 143 9.54 -20.23 9.31
C LEU A 143 10.53 -19.43 10.18
N SER A 144 10.26 -18.14 10.33
CA SER A 144 11.03 -17.23 11.17
C SER A 144 10.98 -17.59 12.66
N ALA A 145 9.78 -17.87 13.18
CA ALA A 145 9.58 -18.29 14.56
C ALA A 145 10.25 -19.64 14.84
N LEU A 146 10.11 -20.62 13.94
CA LEU A 146 10.78 -21.92 14.05
C LEU A 146 12.30 -21.75 14.09
N ALA A 147 12.87 -20.96 13.18
CA ALA A 147 14.31 -20.68 13.17
C ALA A 147 14.78 -20.05 14.50
N LEU A 148 13.99 -19.14 15.08
CA LEU A 148 14.28 -18.54 16.37
C LEU A 148 14.14 -19.55 17.52
N LEU A 149 13.11 -20.40 17.50
CA LEU A 149 12.84 -21.39 18.54
C LEU A 149 13.96 -22.44 18.65
N PHE A 150 14.51 -22.88 17.53
CA PHE A 150 15.62 -23.85 17.50
C PHE A 150 16.96 -23.25 17.94
N ARG A 151 17.19 -21.95 17.69
CA ARG A 151 18.51 -21.33 17.87
C ARG A 151 18.62 -20.47 19.13
N ALA A 152 17.51 -19.96 19.66
CA ALA A 152 17.51 -19.04 20.78
C ALA A 152 17.50 -19.76 22.15
N PRO A 153 18.40 -19.42 23.08
CA PRO A 153 18.42 -20.00 24.42
C PRO A 153 17.40 -19.33 25.38
N GLY A 154 16.84 -20.13 26.30
CA GLY A 154 16.06 -19.67 27.45
C GLY A 154 14.77 -18.90 27.13
N ALA A 155 14.50 -17.83 27.89
CA ALA A 155 13.31 -16.98 27.77
C ALA A 155 13.14 -16.33 26.39
N ARG A 156 14.18 -16.36 25.54
CA ARG A 156 14.16 -15.83 24.17
C ARG A 156 13.24 -16.63 23.25
N LYS A 157 12.93 -17.88 23.61
CA LYS A 157 11.91 -18.69 22.92
C LYS A 157 10.51 -18.06 23.01
N ALA A 158 10.22 -17.27 24.05
CA ALA A 158 8.95 -16.56 24.16
C ALA A 158 8.75 -15.54 23.02
N TRP A 159 9.82 -14.88 22.57
CA TRP A 159 9.75 -13.97 21.42
C TRP A 159 9.43 -14.67 20.10
N ALA A 160 9.83 -15.94 19.95
CA ALA A 160 9.44 -16.74 18.79
C ALA A 160 7.92 -16.91 18.75
N LEU A 161 7.30 -17.17 19.91
CA LEU A 161 5.86 -17.31 20.04
C LEU A 161 5.14 -15.97 19.81
N ILE A 162 5.68 -14.87 20.36
CA ILE A 162 5.14 -13.52 20.12
C ILE A 162 5.16 -13.20 18.62
N LEU A 163 6.23 -13.52 17.90
CA LEU A 163 6.29 -13.30 16.45
C LEU A 163 5.36 -14.22 15.67
N LEU A 164 5.31 -15.49 16.06
CA LEU A 164 4.47 -16.50 15.42
C LEU A 164 2.99 -16.12 15.46
N VAL A 165 2.54 -15.50 16.55
CA VAL A 165 1.13 -15.13 16.76
C VAL A 165 0.89 -13.66 16.42
N GLY A 166 1.76 -12.78 16.90
CA GLY A 166 1.61 -11.33 16.79
C GLY A 166 1.70 -10.82 15.35
N LEU A 167 2.59 -11.37 14.52
CA LEU A 167 2.71 -10.91 13.13
C LEU A 167 1.47 -11.29 12.29
N PRO A 168 0.99 -12.54 12.30
CA PRO A 168 -0.29 -12.90 11.68
C PRO A 168 -1.47 -12.08 12.18
N LEU A 169 -1.59 -11.86 13.50
CA LEU A 169 -2.67 -11.06 14.07
C LEU A 169 -2.61 -9.61 13.61
N LEU A 170 -1.41 -9.00 13.57
CA LEU A 170 -1.22 -7.64 13.10
C LEU A 170 -1.62 -7.51 11.62
N MET A 171 -1.24 -8.48 10.77
CA MET A 171 -1.63 -8.48 9.36
C MET A 171 -3.12 -8.69 9.17
N ALA A 172 -3.72 -9.65 9.88
CA ALA A 172 -5.15 -9.91 9.82
C ALA A 172 -5.96 -8.69 10.31
N ALA A 173 -5.50 -8.01 11.36
CA ALA A 173 -6.10 -6.76 11.82
C ALA A 173 -6.00 -5.66 10.75
N SER A 174 -4.83 -5.51 10.13
CA SER A 174 -4.60 -4.52 9.05
C SER A 174 -5.48 -4.79 7.84
N ALA A 175 -5.59 -6.05 7.41
CA ALA A 175 -6.44 -6.45 6.29
C ALA A 175 -7.93 -6.21 6.60
N ARG A 176 -8.39 -6.63 7.80
CA ARG A 176 -9.77 -6.39 8.26
C ARG A 176 -10.12 -4.91 8.38
N LEU A 177 -9.18 -4.05 8.75
CA LEU A 177 -9.40 -2.60 8.78
C LEU A 177 -9.65 -2.04 7.38
N ALA A 178 -9.00 -2.59 6.36
CA ALA A 178 -9.16 -2.19 4.97
C ALA A 178 -10.45 -2.73 4.32
N SER A 179 -10.92 -3.92 4.73
CA SER A 179 -12.05 -4.61 4.11
C SER A 179 -13.39 -4.50 4.83
N ARG A 180 -13.47 -3.75 5.95
CA ARG A 180 -14.72 -3.63 6.71
C ARG A 180 -15.81 -2.84 5.97
N PRO A 181 -17.04 -3.36 5.90
CA PRO A 181 -18.15 -2.69 5.22
C PRO A 181 -18.60 -1.41 5.93
N PRO A 182 -19.22 -0.46 5.19
CA PRO A 182 -19.76 0.76 5.76
C PRO A 182 -20.91 0.46 6.74
N GLY A 183 -20.93 1.16 7.87
CA GLY A 183 -21.94 0.98 8.93
C GLY A 183 -21.42 0.35 10.23
N GLN A 184 -20.19 -0.21 10.22
CA GLN A 184 -19.46 -0.48 11.46
C GLN A 184 -18.38 0.59 11.65
N GLU A 185 -18.39 1.25 12.82
CA GLU A 185 -17.74 2.53 13.15
C GLU A 185 -16.24 2.72 12.78
N TRP A 186 -15.54 1.67 12.33
CA TRP A 186 -14.07 1.66 12.19
C TRP A 186 -13.55 1.11 10.84
N GLY A 187 -14.38 1.02 9.79
CA GLY A 187 -13.97 0.53 8.45
C GLY A 187 -13.42 1.62 7.51
N TYR A 188 -12.42 1.26 6.69
CA TYR A 188 -11.82 2.13 5.66
C TYR A 188 -12.03 1.59 4.25
N MET A 189 -13.26 1.19 3.91
CA MET A 189 -13.57 0.66 2.58
C MET A 189 -13.18 1.67 1.48
N PRO A 190 -12.73 1.23 0.29
CA PRO A 190 -12.29 2.11 -0.80
C PRO A 190 -13.27 3.23 -1.16
N GLY A 191 -14.58 2.95 -1.16
CA GLY A 191 -15.62 3.96 -1.41
C GLY A 191 -15.63 5.07 -0.36
N VAL A 192 -15.59 4.71 0.93
CA VAL A 192 -15.57 5.68 2.04
C VAL A 192 -14.32 6.56 2.00
N LEU A 193 -13.15 5.98 1.72
CA LEU A 193 -11.92 6.76 1.56
C LEU A 193 -11.97 7.69 0.34
N THR A 194 -12.61 7.26 -0.75
CA THR A 194 -12.82 8.09 -1.94
C THR A 194 -13.75 9.25 -1.63
N GLU A 195 -14.88 9.00 -0.96
CA GLU A 195 -15.82 10.04 -0.52
C GLU A 195 -15.17 11.08 0.39
N ARG A 196 -14.40 10.63 1.39
CA ARG A 196 -13.65 11.54 2.27
C ARG A 196 -12.62 12.36 1.50
N SER A 197 -11.92 11.73 0.55
CA SER A 197 -10.95 12.41 -0.31
C SER A 197 -11.63 13.43 -1.22
N ALA A 198 -12.82 13.11 -1.74
CA ALA A 198 -13.63 14.02 -2.53
C ALA A 198 -14.07 15.24 -1.71
N ALA A 199 -14.55 15.03 -0.47
CA ALA A 199 -14.93 16.14 0.40
C ALA A 199 -13.76 17.09 0.71
N VAL A 200 -12.55 16.56 0.90
CA VAL A 200 -11.33 17.37 1.09
C VAL A 200 -10.99 18.20 -0.15
N ILE A 201 -11.19 17.65 -1.35
CA ILE A 201 -10.95 18.35 -2.62
C ILE A 201 -12.02 19.43 -2.85
N ASP A 202 -13.29 19.13 -2.58
CA ASP A 202 -14.39 20.10 -2.72
C ASP A 202 -14.16 21.32 -1.82
N ASP A 203 -13.85 21.10 -0.54
CA ASP A 203 -13.50 22.17 0.40
C ASP A 203 -12.29 23.01 -0.09
N ALA A 204 -11.29 22.37 -0.69
CA ALA A 204 -10.17 23.07 -1.33
C ALA A 204 -10.58 23.91 -2.56
N ILE A 205 -11.51 23.42 -3.40
CA ILE A 205 -12.09 24.16 -4.53
C ILE A 205 -12.79 25.42 -4.02
N GLN A 206 -13.60 25.29 -2.95
CA GLN A 206 -14.29 26.42 -2.36
C GLN A 206 -13.32 27.47 -1.80
N ARG A 207 -12.27 27.04 -1.10
CA ARG A 207 -11.21 27.95 -0.61
C ARG A 207 -10.47 28.64 -1.76
N TYR A 208 -10.18 27.93 -2.85
CA TYR A 208 -9.56 28.52 -4.03
C TYR A 208 -10.45 29.62 -4.61
N HIS A 209 -11.75 29.32 -4.80
CA HIS A 209 -12.72 30.27 -5.31
C HIS A 209 -12.86 31.51 -4.42
N ALA A 210 -12.97 31.33 -3.11
CA ALA A 210 -13.07 32.43 -2.14
C ALA A 210 -11.88 33.39 -2.21
N ARG A 211 -10.70 32.92 -2.61
CA ARG A 211 -9.50 33.77 -2.74
C ARG A 211 -9.29 34.35 -4.12
N GLN A 212 -9.57 33.58 -5.17
CA GLN A 212 -9.26 33.98 -6.56
C GLN A 212 -10.47 34.62 -7.27
N GLY A 213 -11.66 34.53 -6.68
CA GLY A 213 -12.92 34.98 -7.31
C GLY A 213 -13.31 34.16 -8.54
N ARG A 214 -12.68 33.00 -8.76
CA ARG A 214 -12.94 32.06 -9.86
C ARG A 214 -12.62 30.63 -9.44
N TYR A 215 -13.29 29.65 -10.03
CA TYR A 215 -12.97 28.24 -9.81
C TYR A 215 -11.65 27.87 -10.50
N PRO A 216 -10.93 26.84 -10.00
CA PRO A 216 -9.70 26.37 -10.64
C PRO A 216 -10.01 25.79 -12.02
N ALA A 217 -9.08 25.95 -12.97
CA ALA A 217 -9.26 25.40 -14.32
C ALA A 217 -8.99 23.88 -14.32
N GLN A 218 -8.08 23.45 -13.44
CA GLN A 218 -7.66 22.08 -13.23
C GLN A 218 -7.41 21.84 -11.74
N LEU A 219 -7.58 20.61 -11.26
CA LEU A 219 -7.37 20.30 -9.83
C LEU A 219 -5.94 20.53 -9.35
N SER A 220 -4.94 20.47 -10.24
CA SER A 220 -3.55 20.76 -9.91
C SER A 220 -3.33 22.23 -9.49
N ASP A 221 -4.21 23.16 -9.88
CA ASP A 221 -4.17 24.57 -9.46
C ASP A 221 -4.42 24.74 -7.95
N LEU A 222 -5.02 23.74 -7.30
CA LEU A 222 -5.21 23.71 -5.84
C LEU A 222 -3.89 23.52 -5.10
N THR A 223 -2.88 22.92 -5.75
CA THR A 223 -1.60 22.60 -5.14
C THR A 223 -0.56 23.71 -5.36
N PRO A 224 0.36 23.94 -4.42
CA PRO A 224 0.46 23.32 -3.09
C PRO A 224 -0.34 24.07 -2.00
N ARG A 225 -1.06 25.14 -2.35
CA ARG A 225 -1.55 26.12 -1.38
C ARG A 225 -2.87 25.73 -0.70
N ASP A 226 -3.86 25.25 -1.46
CA ASP A 226 -5.14 24.76 -0.91
C ASP A 226 -5.08 23.32 -0.47
N LEU A 227 -4.22 22.56 -1.14
CA LEU A 227 -3.89 21.17 -0.87
C LEU A 227 -2.38 21.00 -1.04
N LEU A 228 -1.73 20.38 -0.06
CA LEU A 228 -0.31 20.05 -0.18
C LEU A 228 -0.07 19.01 -1.28
N PHE A 229 -0.98 18.05 -1.39
CA PHE A 229 -1.03 17.01 -2.41
C PHE A 229 -2.49 16.72 -2.74
N LEU A 230 -2.78 16.37 -3.99
CA LEU A 230 -4.13 15.99 -4.41
C LEU A 230 -4.41 14.56 -3.93
N PRO A 231 -5.42 14.34 -3.05
CA PRO A 231 -5.82 12.99 -2.65
C PRO A 231 -6.21 12.13 -3.85
N ARG A 232 -6.07 10.81 -3.75
CA ARG A 232 -6.43 9.87 -4.83
C ARG A 232 -7.83 9.30 -4.63
N GLN A 233 -8.38 8.75 -5.70
CA GLN A 233 -9.50 7.81 -5.61
C GLN A 233 -8.99 6.45 -5.17
N TYR A 234 -9.73 5.80 -4.28
CA TYR A 234 -9.42 4.47 -3.77
C TYR A 234 -10.32 3.40 -4.37
N ILE A 235 -11.54 3.76 -4.79
CA ILE A 235 -12.55 2.84 -5.32
C ILE A 235 -12.20 2.26 -6.70
N LEU A 236 -11.48 3.04 -7.50
CA LEU A 236 -11.02 2.68 -8.84
C LEU A 236 -9.52 3.01 -8.95
N PRO A 237 -8.64 2.03 -8.69
CA PRO A 237 -7.20 2.25 -8.78
C PRO A 237 -6.80 2.71 -10.19
N GLY A 238 -5.99 3.77 -10.26
CA GLY A 238 -5.50 4.34 -11.52
C GLY A 238 -6.45 5.33 -12.20
N TRP A 239 -7.61 5.62 -11.63
CA TRP A 239 -8.56 6.58 -12.18
C TRP A 239 -8.35 7.98 -11.60
N GLU A 240 -8.48 8.99 -12.46
CA GLU A 240 -8.40 10.40 -12.08
C GLU A 240 -9.79 10.96 -11.74
N TRP A 241 -9.79 12.05 -10.97
CA TRP A 241 -11.00 12.78 -10.60
C TRP A 241 -11.70 13.40 -11.82
N CYS A 242 -13.03 13.34 -11.84
CA CYS A 242 -13.81 13.95 -12.89
C CYS A 242 -14.03 15.43 -12.57
N PHE A 243 -13.23 16.30 -13.18
CA PHE A 243 -13.28 17.73 -12.89
C PHE A 243 -13.33 18.57 -14.17
N ALA A 244 -14.19 19.57 -14.17
CA ALA A 244 -14.18 20.68 -15.12
C ALA A 244 -14.46 21.97 -14.36
N GLY A 245 -13.64 23.00 -14.57
CA GLY A 245 -13.79 24.28 -13.86
C GLY A 245 -13.30 25.47 -14.66
N GLY A 246 -13.78 26.66 -14.31
CA GLY A 246 -13.39 27.89 -14.97
C GLY A 246 -14.13 29.12 -14.43
N ALA A 247 -14.12 30.20 -15.22
CA ALA A 247 -14.71 31.48 -14.80
C ALA A 247 -16.24 31.42 -14.62
N GLY A 248 -16.94 30.58 -15.39
CA GLY A 248 -18.41 30.49 -15.39
C GLY A 248 -19.00 29.48 -14.39
N GLY A 249 -18.18 28.57 -13.86
CA GLY A 249 -18.65 27.49 -12.99
C GLY A 249 -17.65 26.34 -12.87
N PHE A 250 -18.06 25.31 -12.14
CA PHE A 250 -17.34 24.04 -12.03
C PHE A 250 -18.28 22.86 -11.83
N ARG A 251 -17.78 21.67 -12.12
CA ARG A 251 -18.37 20.37 -11.80
C ARG A 251 -17.26 19.45 -11.33
N PHE A 252 -17.45 18.86 -10.15
CA PHE A 252 -16.51 17.95 -9.53
C PHE A 252 -17.21 16.64 -9.16
N GLY A 253 -16.59 15.53 -9.49
CA GLY A 253 -17.09 14.20 -9.18
C GLY A 253 -16.02 13.12 -9.35
N TYR A 254 -16.45 11.88 -9.25
CA TYR A 254 -15.61 10.71 -9.44
C TYR A 254 -16.42 9.53 -9.97
N MET A 255 -15.71 8.51 -10.46
CA MET A 255 -16.33 7.26 -10.87
C MET A 255 -16.56 6.38 -9.63
N ASP A 256 -17.80 5.97 -9.41
CA ASP A 256 -18.23 5.14 -8.29
C ASP A 256 -18.67 3.75 -8.78
N ARG A 257 -18.64 2.77 -7.89
CA ARG A 257 -19.23 1.44 -8.09
C ARG A 257 -19.47 0.77 -6.75
N GLU A 258 -20.61 0.11 -6.59
CA GLU A 258 -20.91 -0.57 -5.33
C GLU A 258 -19.99 -1.77 -5.08
N TYR A 259 -19.76 -2.58 -6.11
CA TYR A 259 -18.88 -3.75 -6.10
C TYR A 259 -17.97 -3.75 -7.33
N PHE A 260 -16.91 -4.57 -7.31
CA PHE A 260 -16.01 -4.76 -8.46
C PHE A 260 -16.75 -5.03 -9.77
N SER A 261 -17.76 -5.90 -9.71
CA SER A 261 -18.55 -6.34 -10.86
C SER A 261 -19.74 -5.43 -11.18
N SER A 262 -20.03 -4.43 -10.35
CA SER A 262 -21.11 -3.48 -10.62
C SER A 262 -20.73 -2.55 -11.76
N PRO A 263 -21.70 -2.10 -12.56
CA PRO A 263 -21.49 -1.01 -13.50
C PRO A 263 -20.88 0.20 -12.80
N ARG A 264 -20.03 0.93 -13.54
CA ARG A 264 -19.41 2.16 -13.07
C ARG A 264 -20.38 3.31 -13.33
N GLU A 265 -20.56 4.18 -12.34
CA GLU A 265 -21.45 5.34 -12.44
C GLU A 265 -20.68 6.61 -12.07
N VAL A 266 -21.08 7.77 -12.61
CA VAL A 266 -20.47 9.03 -12.18
C VAL A 266 -21.21 9.58 -10.97
N LYS A 267 -20.48 9.80 -9.88
CA LYS A 267 -20.99 10.47 -8.69
C LYS A 267 -20.52 11.93 -8.68
N ILE A 268 -21.48 12.84 -8.87
CA ILE A 268 -21.24 14.28 -8.76
C ILE A 268 -21.17 14.63 -7.27
N VAL A 269 -20.06 15.24 -6.86
CA VAL A 269 -19.83 15.71 -5.49
C VAL A 269 -20.38 17.11 -5.32
N SER A 270 -20.05 18.00 -6.26
CA SER A 270 -20.46 19.39 -6.24
C SER A 270 -20.44 20.01 -7.64
N GLU A 271 -21.33 20.97 -7.86
CA GLU A 271 -21.35 21.79 -9.06
C GLU A 271 -21.87 23.19 -8.76
N ALA A 272 -21.38 24.18 -9.50
CA ALA A 272 -21.88 25.56 -9.40
C ALA A 272 -21.69 26.30 -10.72
N GLY A 273 -22.61 27.21 -11.03
CA GLY A 273 -22.56 28.05 -12.22
C GLY A 273 -22.86 27.30 -13.53
N ALA A 274 -22.61 27.96 -14.65
CA ALA A 274 -22.79 27.38 -15.98
C ALA A 274 -21.41 27.13 -16.60
N LEU A 275 -21.05 25.86 -16.75
CA LEU A 275 -19.86 25.48 -17.51
C LEU A 275 -20.11 25.78 -18.99
N SER A 276 -19.31 26.68 -19.56
CA SER A 276 -19.34 26.99 -21.00
C SER A 276 -18.71 25.90 -21.87
N VAL A 277 -18.27 24.79 -21.27
CA VAL A 277 -17.49 23.74 -21.94
C VAL A 277 -18.22 22.39 -21.77
N PRO A 278 -18.46 21.63 -22.87
CA PRO A 278 -19.07 20.30 -22.80
C PRO A 278 -18.10 19.19 -22.36
N ALA A 279 -16.79 19.45 -22.33
CA ALA A 279 -15.78 18.46 -21.95
C ALA A 279 -15.68 18.34 -20.41
N TRP A 280 -16.67 17.69 -19.81
CA TRP A 280 -16.47 17.09 -18.51
C TRP A 280 -15.52 15.91 -18.72
N ASN A 281 -14.26 16.07 -18.34
CA ASN A 281 -13.23 15.03 -18.44
C ASN A 281 -13.51 13.95 -17.40
N CYS A 282 -14.53 13.14 -17.67
CA CYS A 282 -14.86 11.94 -16.95
C CYS A 282 -14.85 10.84 -18.00
N PRO A 283 -13.91 9.87 -17.95
CA PRO A 283 -13.86 8.78 -18.91
C PRO A 283 -15.05 7.84 -18.66
N LEU A 284 -16.25 8.29 -19.02
CA LEU A 284 -17.32 7.41 -19.40
C LEU A 284 -16.88 6.81 -20.72
N GLU A 285 -16.12 5.73 -20.61
CA GLU A 285 -15.84 4.84 -21.74
C GLU A 285 -17.16 4.64 -22.49
N GLU A 286 -17.16 4.99 -23.78
CA GLU A 286 -18.21 4.70 -24.77
C GLU A 286 -18.47 3.19 -24.83
N VAL A 287 -19.11 2.62 -23.81
CA VAL A 287 -19.53 1.22 -23.78
C VAL A 287 -21.04 1.21 -23.98
N SER A 288 -21.50 1.55 -25.18
CA SER A 288 -22.85 1.17 -25.59
C SER A 288 -23.15 1.05 -27.08
N ASP A 289 -22.25 1.32 -28.04
CA ASP A 289 -22.68 1.37 -29.45
C ASP A 289 -22.09 0.27 -30.37
N GLY A 290 -21.34 -0.71 -29.83
CA GLY A 290 -20.58 -1.66 -30.65
C GLY A 290 -20.91 -3.15 -30.54
N LEU A 291 -21.76 -3.60 -29.60
CA LEU A 291 -22.13 -5.02 -29.48
C LEU A 291 -23.65 -5.18 -29.63
N ALA A 292 -24.11 -5.01 -30.86
CA ALA A 292 -25.30 -5.70 -31.35
C ALA A 292 -24.95 -7.20 -31.53
N PRO A 293 -25.93 -8.11 -31.34
CA PRO A 293 -25.72 -9.54 -31.09
C PRO A 293 -25.01 -10.32 -32.21
#